data_AF-A0A0C2I1Q2-F1
#
_entry.id   AF-A0A0C2I1Q2-F1
#
_cell.length_a   1.000
_cell.length_b   1.000
_cell.length_c   1.000
_cell.angle_alpha   90.00
_cell.angle_beta   90.00
_cell.angle_gamma   90.00
#
_symmetry.space_group_name_H-M   'P 1'
#
loop_
_entity.id
_entity.type
_entity.pdbx_description
1 polymer ?
#
loop_
_entity_poly.entity_id
_entity_poly.type
_entity_poly.pdbx_seq_one_letter_code
_entity_poly.pdbx_strand_id
1 'polypeptide(L)'
;MNKLLALIALLALGGCATASNTYLANGQQGLAIDCSGEAMSWAKCYEKADDSCAGTGYVIVGTDGTPAPKESDKTLGVDVGNFKSRTVYVECK
;
A
#
# COMPACT_ATOMS: atom_id res chain seq x y z
N MET A 1 -24.99 -23.33 -8.40
CA MET A 1 -25.10 -21.84 -8.39
C MET A 1 -24.50 -21.22 -7.11
N ASN A 2 -24.63 -21.84 -5.94
CA ASN A 2 -24.10 -21.29 -4.67
C ASN A 2 -22.56 -21.22 -4.58
N LYS A 3 -21.83 -22.10 -5.27
CA LYS A 3 -20.35 -22.10 -5.26
C LYS A 3 -19.73 -20.90 -5.97
N LEU A 4 -20.37 -20.40 -7.02
CA LEU A 4 -19.91 -19.22 -7.77
C LEU A 4 -20.09 -17.93 -6.97
N LEU A 5 -21.20 -17.82 -6.24
CA LEU A 5 -21.46 -16.68 -5.34
C LEU A 5 -20.45 -16.60 -4.20
N ALA A 6 -20.04 -17.74 -3.64
CA ALA A 6 -19.02 -17.79 -2.60
C ALA A 6 -17.63 -17.34 -3.09
N LEU A 7 -17.24 -17.73 -4.32
CA LEU A 7 -15.97 -17.30 -4.93
C LEU A 7 -15.95 -15.79 -5.19
N ILE A 8 -17.03 -15.22 -5.72
CA ILE A 8 -17.14 -13.79 -5.99
C ILE A 8 -17.15 -12.99 -4.68
N ALA A 9 -17.75 -13.52 -3.61
CA ALA A 9 -17.73 -12.90 -2.29
C ALA A 9 -16.31 -12.87 -1.67
N LEU A 10 -15.47 -13.89 -1.87
CA LEU A 10 -14.07 -13.86 -1.44
C LEU A 10 -13.23 -12.85 -2.23
N LEU A 11 -13.47 -12.72 -3.54
CA LEU A 11 -12.78 -11.73 -4.39
C LEU A 11 -13.23 -10.29 -4.11
N ALA A 12 -14.48 -10.09 -3.69
CA ALA A 12 -15.05 -8.77 -3.39
C ALA A 12 -14.61 -8.19 -2.02
N LEU A 13 -14.04 -9.02 -1.13
CA LEU A 13 -13.49 -8.58 0.16
C LEU A 13 -12.08 -7.98 0.04
N GLY A 14 -11.46 -8.04 -1.15
CA GLY A 14 -10.10 -7.60 -1.41
C GLY A 14 -10.01 -6.36 -2.28
N GLY A 15 -10.15 -5.18 -1.69
CA GLY A 15 -9.27 -4.08 -2.11
C GLY A 15 -7.85 -4.50 -1.73
N CYS A 16 -7.19 -5.30 -2.57
CA CYS A 16 -5.87 -5.82 -2.22
C CYS A 16 -4.82 -4.79 -2.60
N ALA A 17 -3.96 -4.43 -1.64
CA ALA A 17 -2.72 -3.75 -1.98
C ALA A 17 -1.94 -4.64 -2.96
N THR A 18 -1.43 -4.05 -4.03
CA THR A 18 -0.72 -4.77 -5.09
C THR A 18 0.77 -4.53 -4.93
N ALA A 19 1.57 -5.58 -5.10
CA ALA A 19 3.02 -5.50 -5.04
C ALA A 19 3.60 -5.78 -6.43
N SER A 20 4.59 -4.98 -6.83
CA SER A 20 5.29 -5.11 -8.10
C SER A 20 6.79 -4.91 -7.91
N ASN A 21 7.60 -5.66 -8.65
CA ASN A 21 9.05 -5.47 -8.62
C ASN A 21 9.41 -4.12 -9.26
N THR A 22 10.38 -3.43 -8.67
CA THR A 22 10.93 -2.18 -9.19
C THR A 22 12.44 -2.14 -8.98
N TYR A 23 13.10 -1.16 -9.57
CA TYR A 23 14.50 -0.86 -9.32
C TYR A 23 14.62 0.46 -8.57
N LEU A 24 15.37 0.43 -7.48
CA LEU A 24 15.66 1.59 -6.66
C LEU A 24 16.77 2.43 -7.32
N ALA A 25 16.92 3.69 -6.89
CA ALA A 25 17.92 4.60 -7.44
C ALA A 25 19.37 4.11 -7.27
N ASN A 26 19.62 3.24 -6.30
CA ASN A 26 20.90 2.58 -6.07
C ASN A 26 21.13 1.34 -6.96
N GLY A 27 20.18 1.01 -7.85
CA GLY A 27 20.23 -0.14 -8.75
C GLY A 27 19.79 -1.48 -8.12
N GLN A 28 19.44 -1.50 -6.83
CA GLN A 28 18.94 -2.71 -6.18
C GLN A 28 17.49 -2.99 -6.55
N GLN A 29 17.10 -4.27 -6.55
CA GLN A 29 15.72 -4.67 -6.74
C GLN A 29 14.92 -4.36 -5.46
N GLY A 30 13.84 -3.61 -5.62
CA GLY A 30 12.87 -3.33 -4.57
C GLY A 30 11.46 -3.74 -4.97
N LEU A 31 10.50 -3.45 -4.10
CA LEU A 31 9.08 -3.62 -4.36
C LEU A 31 8.37 -2.27 -4.28
N ALA A 32 7.55 -1.98 -5.29
CA ALA A 32 6.56 -0.92 -5.24
C ALA A 32 5.22 -1.55 -4.84
N ILE A 33 4.67 -1.10 -3.72
CA ILE A 33 3.42 -1.60 -3.16
C ILE A 33 2.39 -0.50 -3.23
N ASP A 34 1.42 -0.67 -4.10
CA ASP A 34 0.32 0.25 -4.29
C ASP A 34 -0.87 -0.17 -3.40
N CYS A 35 -1.22 0.68 -2.44
CA CYS A 35 -2.40 0.58 -1.58
C CYS A 35 -3.35 1.78 -1.78
N SER A 36 -3.44 2.24 -3.03
CA SER A 36 -4.40 3.24 -3.50
C SER A 36 -5.85 2.77 -3.33
N GLY A 37 -6.76 3.72 -3.16
CA GLY A 37 -8.19 3.46 -3.01
C GLY A 37 -8.79 3.98 -1.69
N GLU A 38 -10.04 4.41 -1.76
CA GLU A 38 -10.75 5.05 -0.64
C GLU A 38 -10.97 4.08 0.55
N ALA A 39 -11.11 2.79 0.27
CA ALA A 39 -11.21 1.73 1.29
C ALA A 39 -9.84 1.26 1.83
N MET A 40 -8.74 1.74 1.25
CA MET A 40 -7.38 1.33 1.61
C MET A 40 -6.74 2.32 2.59
N SER A 41 -5.68 1.88 3.25
CA SER A 41 -4.87 2.70 4.17
C SER A 41 -3.39 2.34 4.06
N TRP A 42 -2.51 3.19 4.59
CA TRP A 42 -1.08 2.89 4.72
C TRP A 42 -0.81 1.59 5.48
N ALA A 43 -1.67 1.21 6.44
CA ALA A 43 -1.54 -0.06 7.15
C ALA A 43 -1.59 -1.27 6.19
N LYS A 44 -2.39 -1.20 5.11
CA LYS A 44 -2.43 -2.25 4.08
C LYS A 44 -1.18 -2.29 3.20
N CYS A 45 -0.53 -1.15 2.98
CA CYS A 45 0.79 -1.14 2.34
C CYS A 45 1.83 -1.89 3.20
N TYR A 46 1.82 -1.67 4.52
CA TYR A 46 2.78 -2.32 5.43
C TYR A 46 2.51 -3.82 5.60
N GLU A 47 1.24 -4.22 5.76
CA GLU A 47 0.83 -5.63 5.79
C GLU A 47 1.26 -6.36 4.52
N LYS A 48 1.04 -5.73 3.35
CA LYS A 48 1.47 -6.29 2.07
C LYS A 48 2.99 -6.37 1.95
N ALA A 49 3.73 -5.44 2.53
CA ALA A 49 5.19 -5.46 2.54
C ALA A 49 5.73 -6.62 3.40
N ASP A 50 5.15 -6.84 4.58
CA ASP A 50 5.48 -7.98 5.44
C ASP A 50 5.21 -9.32 4.72
N ASP A 51 4.05 -9.45 4.08
CA ASP A 51 3.69 -10.63 3.29
C ASP A 51 4.64 -10.83 2.10
N SER A 52 5.00 -9.75 1.40
CA SER A 52 5.79 -9.83 0.16
C SER A 52 7.28 -10.08 0.42
N CYS A 53 7.79 -9.65 1.59
CA CYS A 53 9.15 -9.93 2.04
C CYS A 53 9.24 -11.18 2.92
N ALA A 54 8.20 -12.02 2.94
CA ALA A 54 8.17 -13.35 3.56
C ALA A 54 8.73 -13.42 5.00
N GLY A 55 8.57 -12.33 5.78
CA GLY A 55 9.03 -12.26 7.17
C GLY A 55 10.54 -12.06 7.37
N THR A 56 11.35 -11.84 6.33
CA THR A 56 12.76 -11.40 6.50
C THR A 56 12.85 -9.96 7.01
N GLY A 57 11.73 -9.23 6.93
CA GLY A 57 11.63 -7.81 7.20
C GLY A 57 11.99 -6.99 5.96
N TYR A 58 11.73 -5.69 6.05
CA TYR A 58 12.00 -4.75 4.97
C TYR A 58 12.40 -3.40 5.52
N VAL A 59 12.95 -2.56 4.64
CA VAL A 59 13.10 -1.13 4.88
C VAL A 59 12.25 -0.36 3.90
N ILE A 60 11.59 0.69 4.37
CA ILE A 60 10.88 1.63 3.51
C ILE A 60 11.93 2.60 2.97
N VAL A 61 12.09 2.62 1.65
CA VAL A 61 13.07 3.44 0.94
C VAL A 61 12.42 4.65 0.27
N GLY A 62 11.10 4.68 0.19
CA GLY A 62 10.35 5.83 -0.30
C GLY A 62 8.85 5.63 -0.21
N THR A 63 8.10 6.71 -0.37
CA THR A 63 6.65 6.68 -0.47
C THR A 63 6.22 7.65 -1.56
N ASP A 64 5.22 7.27 -2.34
CA ASP A 64 4.49 8.17 -3.22
C ASP A 64 3.06 8.34 -2.70
N GLY A 65 2.58 9.58 -2.67
CA GLY A 65 1.37 10.00 -1.98
C GLY A 65 1.65 10.84 -0.73
N THR A 66 0.82 11.86 -0.51
CA THR A 66 0.91 12.74 0.66
C THR A 66 0.37 12.00 1.89
N PRO A 67 1.14 11.85 3.00
CA PRO A 67 0.60 11.35 4.26
C PRO A 67 -0.55 12.23 4.74
N ALA A 68 -1.52 11.64 5.45
CA ALA A 68 -2.58 12.43 6.06
C ALA A 68 -1.96 13.37 7.12
N PRO A 69 -2.31 14.67 7.13
CA PRO A 69 -1.88 15.58 8.17
C PRO A 69 -2.46 15.15 9.52
N LYS A 70 -1.74 15.47 10.59
CA LYS A 70 -2.20 15.23 11.97
C LYS A 70 -3.48 16.04 12.22
N GLU A 71 -4.33 15.60 13.14
CA GLU A 71 -5.56 16.34 13.51
C GLU A 71 -5.30 17.82 13.85
N SER A 72 -4.19 18.10 14.53
CA SER A 72 -3.76 19.47 14.84
C SER A 72 -3.46 20.34 13.62
N ASP A 73 -3.13 19.70 12.50
CA ASP A 73 -2.65 20.34 11.27
C ASP A 73 -3.76 20.37 10.20
N LYS A 74 -4.94 19.79 10.50
CA LYS A 74 -6.12 19.83 9.61
C LYS A 74 -6.73 21.23 9.62
N THR A 75 -6.45 21.98 8.58
CA THR A 75 -7.04 23.31 8.33
C THR A 75 -7.81 23.31 7.00
N LEU A 76 -8.67 24.31 6.81
CA LEU A 76 -9.39 24.47 5.54
C LEU A 76 -8.37 24.70 4.40
N GLY A 77 -8.38 23.81 3.41
CA GLY A 77 -7.49 23.88 2.25
C GLY A 77 -6.16 23.12 2.41
N VAL A 78 -5.91 22.46 3.56
CA VAL A 78 -4.77 21.56 3.68
C VAL A 78 -5.00 20.34 2.80
N ASP A 79 -3.96 19.89 2.07
CA ASP A 79 -3.98 18.59 1.42
C ASP A 79 -4.13 17.54 2.54
N VAL A 80 -5.33 16.96 2.64
CA VAL A 80 -5.67 15.98 3.66
C VAL A 80 -4.92 14.66 3.45
N GLY A 81 -4.01 14.59 2.48
CA GLY A 81 -3.29 13.40 2.11
C GLY A 81 -3.89 12.83 0.84
N ASN A 82 -3.03 12.20 0.04
CA ASN A 82 -3.46 11.52 -1.16
C ASN A 82 -4.12 10.19 -0.78
N PHE A 83 -5.32 10.23 -0.19
CA PHE A 83 -6.04 9.02 0.22
C PHE A 83 -6.39 8.11 -0.96
N LYS A 84 -6.39 8.67 -2.18
CA LYS A 84 -6.66 7.93 -3.40
C LYS A 84 -5.43 7.25 -3.97
N SER A 85 -4.24 7.87 -3.85
CA SER A 85 -2.98 7.32 -4.37
C SER A 85 -1.95 7.15 -3.26
N ARG A 86 -1.59 5.91 -2.95
CA ARG A 86 -0.58 5.57 -1.95
C ARG A 86 0.28 4.42 -2.43
N THR A 87 1.57 4.66 -2.51
CA THR A 87 2.56 3.63 -2.85
C THR A 87 3.70 3.68 -1.85
N VAL A 88 4.10 2.53 -1.31
CA VAL A 88 5.36 2.40 -0.57
C VAL A 88 6.38 1.68 -1.44
N TYR A 89 7.61 2.17 -1.41
CA TYR A 89 8.77 1.49 -1.99
C TYR A 89 9.55 0.85 -0.87
N VAL A 90 9.79 -0.45 -0.97
CA VAL A 90 10.51 -1.20 0.04
C VAL A 90 11.65 -2.01 -0.56
N GLU A 91 12.67 -2.24 0.24
CA GLU A 91 13.74 -3.21 -0.02
C GLU A 91 13.62 -4.32 1.02
N CYS A 92 13.43 -5.56 0.58
CA CYS A 92 13.42 -6.71 1.48
C CYS A 92 14.84 -6.97 2.01
N LYS A 93 14.95 -7.42 3.26
CA LYS A 93 16.24 -7.79 3.87
C LYS A 93 16.63 -9.24 3.62
#